data_AF-A0A090E388-F1
#
_entry.id   AF-A0A090E388-F1
#
_cell.length_a   1.000
_cell.length_b   1.000
_cell.length_c   1.000
_cell.angle_alpha   90.00
_cell.angle_beta   90.00
_cell.angle_gamma   90.00
#
_symmetry.space_group_name_H-M   'P 1'
#
loop_
_entity.id
_entity.type
_entity.pdbx_description
1 polymer ?
#
loop_
_entity_poly.entity_id
_entity_poly.type
_entity_poly.pdbx_seq_one_letter_code
_entity_poly.pdbx_strand_id
1 'polypeptide(L)'
;MNIDDIRSRAQGVRQGGVSPAELEYARNILISGVGDISSALYIVGYCGEGSDYKIIERYLQPDKADTYGELALTALCRYLRQIDRYRPYIKRILLGPKEPWANAKMAAIHLSYEYLKDYTDDEFVRKLRSIMLDENDADRASARNELVRILGLKGELKDPFKTEFDNIEDDTIKIVEAADKRFFKNK
;
A
#
# COMPACT_ATOMS: atom_id res chain seq x y z
N MET A 1 -9.57 -13.86 -24.78
CA MET A 1 -8.51 -14.24 -23.82
C MET A 1 -9.11 -14.13 -22.43
N ASN A 2 -8.89 -15.08 -21.51
CA ASN A 2 -9.51 -15.04 -20.17
C ASN A 2 -8.59 -14.25 -19.22
N ILE A 3 -9.00 -13.03 -18.86
CA ILE A 3 -8.19 -12.12 -18.04
C ILE A 3 -8.03 -12.60 -16.59
N ASP A 4 -9.03 -13.29 -16.02
CA ASP A 4 -8.97 -13.83 -14.66
C ASP A 4 -7.93 -14.95 -14.54
N ASP A 5 -7.82 -15.79 -15.56
CA ASP A 5 -6.79 -16.83 -15.61
C ASP A 5 -5.39 -16.21 -15.65
N ILE A 6 -5.19 -15.18 -16.48
CA ILE A 6 -3.91 -14.47 -16.60
C ILE A 6 -3.56 -13.82 -15.26
N ARG A 7 -4.52 -13.14 -14.62
CA ARG A 7 -4.33 -12.53 -13.29
C ARG A 7 -3.89 -13.58 -12.27
N SER A 8 -4.55 -14.73 -12.24
CA SER A 8 -4.24 -15.82 -11.30
C SER A 8 -2.82 -16.35 -11.48
N ARG A 9 -2.34 -16.46 -12.73
CA ARG A 9 -0.94 -16.80 -13.04
C ARG A 9 0.03 -15.69 -12.67
N ALA A 10 -0.28 -14.44 -12.99
CA ALA A 10 0.54 -13.27 -12.66
C ALA A 10 0.82 -13.17 -11.14
N GLN A 11 -0.21 -13.45 -10.32
CA GLN A 11 -0.13 -13.42 -8.86
C GLN A 11 0.54 -14.67 -8.26
N GLY A 12 0.87 -15.68 -9.06
CA GLY A 12 1.41 -16.96 -8.60
C GLY A 12 0.39 -17.88 -7.91
N VAL A 13 -0.91 -17.56 -7.97
CA VAL A 13 -2.01 -18.40 -7.44
C VAL A 13 -2.18 -19.65 -8.31
N ARG A 14 -2.02 -19.49 -9.64
CA ARG A 14 -2.04 -20.59 -10.59
C ARG A 14 -0.66 -20.77 -11.23
N GLN A 15 -0.28 -22.01 -11.52
CA GLN A 15 0.95 -22.31 -12.24
C GLN A 15 0.93 -21.76 -13.68
N GLY A 16 2.10 -21.32 -14.15
CA GLY A 16 2.33 -20.80 -15.50
C GLY A 16 2.82 -19.36 -15.51
N GLY A 17 3.56 -18.97 -16.55
CA GLY A 17 3.97 -17.58 -16.77
C GLY A 17 2.90 -16.78 -17.50
N VAL A 18 3.05 -15.44 -17.51
CA VAL A 18 2.28 -14.54 -18.38
C VAL A 18 3.11 -14.25 -19.62
N SER A 19 2.57 -14.56 -20.79
CA SER A 19 3.23 -14.30 -22.07
C SER A 19 3.22 -12.81 -22.44
N PRO A 20 4.12 -12.34 -23.32
CA PRO A 20 4.12 -10.95 -23.77
C PRO A 20 2.79 -10.50 -24.40
N ALA A 21 2.12 -11.40 -25.13
CA ALA A 21 0.81 -11.09 -25.75
C ALA A 21 -0.30 -10.94 -24.70
N GLU A 22 -0.26 -11.71 -23.61
CA GLU A 22 -1.20 -11.59 -22.49
C GLU A 22 -0.97 -10.31 -21.68
N LEU A 23 0.30 -9.94 -21.46
CA LEU A 23 0.65 -8.66 -20.85
C LEU A 23 0.20 -7.48 -21.72
N GLU A 24 0.41 -7.57 -23.03
CA GLU A 24 -0.04 -6.54 -23.96
C GLU A 24 -1.58 -6.43 -24.02
N TYR A 25 -2.28 -7.56 -23.91
CA TYR A 25 -3.72 -7.56 -23.75
C TYR A 25 -4.17 -6.80 -22.50
N ALA A 26 -3.52 -7.02 -21.36
CA ALA A 26 -3.79 -6.28 -20.12
C ALA A 26 -3.47 -4.78 -20.24
N ARG A 27 -2.33 -4.41 -20.87
CA ARG A 27 -2.01 -3.00 -21.17
C ARG A 27 -3.10 -2.34 -22.00
N ASN A 28 -3.61 -3.01 -23.03
CA ASN A 28 -4.67 -2.48 -23.88
C ASN A 28 -5.99 -2.25 -23.14
N ILE A 29 -6.34 -3.11 -22.17
CA ILE A 29 -7.47 -2.87 -21.26
C ILE A 29 -7.25 -1.58 -20.47
N LEU A 30 -6.06 -1.38 -19.89
CA LEU A 30 -5.76 -0.17 -19.13
C LEU A 30 -5.69 1.10 -19.99
N ILE A 31 -5.18 1.00 -21.22
CA ILE A 31 -5.08 2.12 -22.17
C ILE A 31 -6.47 2.53 -22.66
N SER A 32 -7.30 1.56 -23.04
CA SER A 32 -8.67 1.83 -23.53
C SER A 32 -9.63 2.20 -22.41
N GLY A 33 -9.38 1.76 -21.18
CA GLY A 33 -10.31 1.90 -20.06
C GLY A 33 -11.54 0.98 -20.17
N VAL A 34 -11.50 -0.03 -21.04
CA VAL A 34 -12.62 -0.93 -21.31
C VAL A 34 -12.24 -2.37 -20.98
N GLY A 35 -13.08 -3.04 -20.20
CA GLY A 35 -12.88 -4.42 -19.75
C GLY A 35 -12.64 -4.52 -18.24
N ASP A 36 -12.02 -5.60 -17.80
CA ASP A 36 -11.69 -5.81 -16.39
C ASP A 36 -10.39 -5.08 -16.01
N ILE A 37 -10.57 -3.83 -15.57
CA ILE A 37 -9.50 -2.94 -15.16
C ILE A 37 -8.76 -3.47 -13.93
N SER A 38 -9.46 -4.03 -12.96
CA SER A 38 -8.86 -4.55 -11.73
C SER A 38 -7.90 -5.70 -12.03
N SER A 39 -8.32 -6.64 -12.87
CA SER A 39 -7.43 -7.73 -13.30
C SER A 39 -6.25 -7.22 -14.11
N ALA A 40 -6.47 -6.26 -15.01
CA ALA A 40 -5.40 -5.67 -15.79
C ALA A 40 -4.38 -4.91 -14.93
N LEU A 41 -4.82 -4.19 -13.87
CA LEU A 41 -3.94 -3.52 -12.91
C LEU A 41 -3.04 -4.51 -12.18
N TYR A 42 -3.58 -5.67 -11.76
CA TYR A 42 -2.77 -6.72 -11.16
C TYR A 42 -1.74 -7.29 -12.16
N ILE A 43 -2.18 -7.64 -13.37
CA ILE A 43 -1.31 -8.25 -14.38
C ILE A 43 -0.17 -7.31 -14.75
N VAL A 44 -0.47 -6.04 -15.07
CA VAL A 44 0.55 -5.05 -15.43
C VAL A 44 1.42 -4.71 -14.21
N GLY A 45 0.85 -4.66 -13.00
CA GLY A 45 1.64 -4.46 -11.79
C GLY A 45 2.69 -5.55 -11.58
N TYR A 46 2.28 -6.82 -11.62
CA TYR A 46 3.18 -7.96 -11.34
C TYR A 46 4.15 -8.29 -12.48
N CYS A 47 3.72 -8.14 -13.73
CA CYS A 47 4.47 -8.62 -14.90
C CYS A 47 4.98 -7.50 -15.81
N GLY A 48 4.59 -6.25 -15.56
CA GLY A 48 5.01 -5.09 -16.36
C GLY A 48 6.41 -4.60 -16.02
N GLU A 49 6.79 -3.52 -16.70
CA GLU A 49 8.06 -2.83 -16.50
C GLU A 49 7.84 -1.49 -15.82
N GLY A 50 8.91 -0.91 -15.26
CA GLY A 50 8.82 0.39 -14.58
C GLY A 50 8.19 1.48 -15.44
N SER A 51 8.34 1.44 -16.77
CA SER A 51 7.76 2.38 -17.74
C SER A 51 6.22 2.32 -17.86
N ASP A 52 5.60 1.20 -17.46
CA ASP A 52 4.15 1.00 -17.47
C ASP A 52 3.42 1.90 -16.45
N TYR A 53 4.16 2.58 -15.57
CA TYR A 53 3.60 3.54 -14.62
C TYR A 53 2.66 4.57 -15.29
N LYS A 54 2.99 5.03 -16.51
CA LYS A 54 2.21 6.03 -17.25
C LYS A 54 0.81 5.54 -17.59
N ILE A 55 0.66 4.24 -17.79
CA ILE A 55 -0.61 3.59 -18.12
C ILE A 55 -1.47 3.49 -16.85
N ILE A 56 -0.86 3.23 -15.69
CA ILE A 56 -1.58 3.05 -14.42
C ILE A 56 -1.93 4.40 -13.76
N GLU A 57 -1.09 5.44 -13.90
CA GLU A 57 -1.29 6.74 -13.23
C GLU A 57 -2.66 7.38 -13.46
N ARG A 58 -3.28 7.16 -14.64
CA ARG A 58 -4.61 7.69 -14.94
C ARG A 58 -5.71 7.16 -14.00
N TYR A 59 -5.50 6.03 -13.34
CA TYR A 59 -6.44 5.44 -12.39
C TYR A 59 -6.34 6.07 -10.99
N LEU A 60 -5.40 7.00 -10.79
CA LEU A 60 -5.34 7.88 -9.61
C LEU A 60 -6.10 9.20 -9.80
N GLN A 61 -6.71 9.42 -10.98
CA GLN A 61 -7.51 10.62 -11.24
C GLN A 61 -8.85 10.55 -10.50
N PRO A 62 -9.41 11.68 -10.04
CA PRO A 62 -10.62 11.70 -9.21
C PRO A 62 -11.81 10.95 -9.79
N ASP A 63 -11.96 10.90 -11.12
CA ASP A 63 -13.06 10.21 -11.82
C ASP A 63 -12.95 8.68 -11.79
N LYS A 64 -11.78 8.12 -11.44
CA LYS A 64 -11.51 6.68 -11.42
C LYS A 64 -11.03 6.18 -10.06
N ALA A 65 -10.44 7.07 -9.27
CA ALA A 65 -9.71 6.69 -8.07
C ALA A 65 -10.60 6.14 -6.96
N ASP A 66 -11.88 6.54 -6.89
CA ASP A 66 -12.84 5.94 -5.94
C ASP A 66 -13.03 4.44 -6.17
N THR A 67 -12.83 3.94 -7.40
CA THR A 67 -12.94 2.51 -7.71
C THR A 67 -11.58 1.81 -7.76
N TYR A 68 -10.57 2.45 -8.34
CA TYR A 68 -9.30 1.81 -8.69
C TYR A 68 -8.09 2.40 -7.97
N GLY A 69 -8.25 3.47 -7.19
CA GLY A 69 -7.15 4.26 -6.63
C GLY A 69 -6.20 3.45 -5.76
N GLU A 70 -6.76 2.64 -4.84
CA GLU A 70 -5.96 1.78 -3.96
C GLU A 70 -5.15 0.76 -4.75
N LEU A 71 -5.81 0.05 -5.67
CA LEU A 71 -5.16 -0.98 -6.47
C LEU A 71 -4.12 -0.39 -7.42
N ALA A 72 -4.42 0.74 -8.06
CA ALA A 72 -3.50 1.46 -8.93
C ALA A 72 -2.27 1.94 -8.16
N LEU A 73 -2.46 2.57 -6.99
CA LEU A 73 -1.35 3.06 -6.17
C LEU A 73 -0.49 1.91 -5.66
N THR A 74 -1.12 0.79 -5.26
CA THR A 74 -0.42 -0.44 -4.86
C THR A 74 0.39 -1.01 -6.01
N ALA A 75 -0.20 -1.13 -7.20
CA ALA A 75 0.50 -1.64 -8.37
C ALA A 75 1.72 -0.78 -8.74
N LEU A 76 1.57 0.55 -8.72
CA LEU A 76 2.64 1.50 -8.96
C LEU A 76 3.79 1.34 -7.93
N CYS A 77 3.45 1.36 -6.64
CA CYS A 77 4.44 1.46 -5.58
C CYS A 77 5.10 0.12 -5.24
N ARG A 78 4.28 -0.93 -5.07
CA ARG A 78 4.74 -2.24 -4.60
C ARG A 78 5.21 -3.13 -5.75
N TYR A 79 4.44 -3.23 -6.83
CA TYR A 79 4.73 -4.19 -7.89
C TYR A 79 5.68 -3.62 -8.95
N LEU A 80 5.41 -2.40 -9.46
CA LEU A 80 6.30 -1.69 -10.38
C LEU A 80 7.47 -0.96 -9.70
N ARG A 81 7.54 -1.04 -8.36
CA ARG A 81 8.63 -0.48 -7.53
C ARG A 81 8.87 1.02 -7.75
N GLN A 82 7.82 1.79 -8.07
CA GLN A 82 7.92 3.24 -8.31
C GLN A 82 7.77 4.05 -7.01
N ILE A 83 8.10 3.49 -5.85
CA ILE A 83 7.82 4.12 -4.56
C ILE A 83 8.42 5.53 -4.45
N ASP A 84 9.66 5.74 -4.89
CA ASP A 84 10.36 7.02 -4.83
C ASP A 84 9.58 8.14 -5.54
N ARG A 85 8.98 7.81 -6.70
CA ARG A 85 8.16 8.73 -7.50
C ARG A 85 6.88 9.12 -6.78
N TYR A 86 6.25 8.18 -6.09
CA TYR A 86 4.95 8.39 -5.44
C TYR A 86 5.05 8.76 -3.95
N ARG A 87 6.24 8.81 -3.35
CA ARG A 87 6.41 9.24 -1.95
C ARG A 87 5.69 10.57 -1.65
N PRO A 88 5.84 11.65 -2.43
CA PRO A 88 5.13 12.90 -2.14
C PRO A 88 3.60 12.74 -2.14
N TYR A 89 3.07 11.89 -3.03
CA TYR A 89 1.64 11.61 -3.12
C TYR A 89 1.15 10.80 -1.93
N ILE A 90 1.88 9.75 -1.52
CA ILE A 90 1.57 8.94 -0.32
C ILE A 90 1.63 9.78 0.95
N LYS A 91 2.67 10.62 1.10
CA LYS A 91 2.79 11.55 2.22
C LYS A 91 1.59 12.49 2.28
N ARG A 92 1.21 13.08 1.14
CA ARG A 92 0.05 13.96 1.05
C ARG A 92 -1.25 13.24 1.41
N ILE A 93 -1.41 11.98 1.05
CA ILE A 93 -2.58 11.18 1.43
C ILE A 93 -2.64 11.00 2.95
N LEU A 94 -1.55 10.57 3.58
CA LEU A 94 -1.56 10.25 5.02
C LEU A 94 -1.65 11.51 5.90
N LEU A 95 -0.93 12.57 5.52
CA LEU A 95 -0.82 13.80 6.33
C LEU A 95 -1.83 14.88 5.92
N GLY A 96 -2.43 14.76 4.73
CA GLY A 96 -3.33 15.76 4.19
C GLY A 96 -4.64 15.88 4.96
N PRO A 97 -5.30 17.05 4.91
CA PRO A 97 -6.56 17.28 5.60
C PRO A 97 -7.75 16.57 4.93
N LYS A 98 -7.60 16.17 3.66
CA LYS A 98 -8.64 15.54 2.87
C LYS A 98 -8.07 14.42 2.01
N GLU A 99 -8.77 13.29 2.01
CA GLU A 99 -8.45 12.19 1.13
C GLU A 99 -8.79 12.53 -0.33
N PRO A 100 -7.91 12.17 -1.29
CA PRO A 100 -8.19 12.40 -2.71
C PRO A 100 -9.32 11.52 -3.27
N TRP A 101 -9.66 10.43 -2.59
CA TRP A 101 -10.70 9.45 -2.94
C TRP A 101 -10.98 8.57 -1.70
N ALA A 102 -12.09 7.84 -1.69
CA ALA A 102 -12.51 7.07 -0.51
C ALA A 102 -11.50 5.98 -0.11
N ASN A 103 -11.10 5.92 1.17
CA ASN A 103 -10.12 4.97 1.71
C ASN A 103 -8.68 5.21 1.25
N ALA A 104 -8.36 6.40 0.74
CA ALA A 104 -7.00 6.70 0.31
C ALA A 104 -5.99 6.58 1.46
N LYS A 105 -6.37 7.00 2.67
CA LYS A 105 -5.50 6.90 3.85
C LYS A 105 -5.11 5.45 4.14
N MET A 106 -6.05 4.52 4.06
CA MET A 106 -5.78 3.10 4.25
C MET A 106 -4.73 2.58 3.25
N ALA A 107 -4.82 2.99 1.98
CA ALA A 107 -3.82 2.64 0.98
C ALA A 107 -2.42 3.23 1.31
N ALA A 108 -2.36 4.47 1.79
CA ALA A 108 -1.10 5.06 2.25
C ALA A 108 -0.52 4.32 3.47
N ILE A 109 -1.37 3.89 4.40
CA ILE A 109 -0.97 3.06 5.55
C ILE A 109 -0.38 1.74 5.05
N HIS A 110 -1.09 0.99 4.20
CA HIS A 110 -0.61 -0.29 3.67
C HIS A 110 0.65 -0.22 2.81
N LEU A 111 1.02 0.98 2.34
CA LEU A 111 2.26 1.25 1.60
C LEU A 111 3.38 1.82 2.48
N SER A 112 3.16 1.95 3.80
CA SER A 112 4.10 2.57 4.72
C SER A 112 5.42 1.81 4.81
N TYR A 113 5.37 0.47 4.78
CA TYR A 113 6.59 -0.34 4.74
C TYR A 113 7.44 -0.03 3.51
N GLU A 114 6.84 0.00 2.31
CA GLU A 114 7.55 0.36 1.09
C GLU A 114 8.03 1.82 1.14
N TYR A 115 7.20 2.74 1.63
CA TYR A 115 7.51 4.18 1.74
C TYR A 115 8.76 4.45 2.59
N LEU A 116 8.85 3.82 3.76
CA LEU A 116 9.96 3.97 4.71
C LEU A 116 11.13 3.01 4.43
N LYS A 117 11.03 2.15 3.41
CA LYS A 117 12.15 1.30 3.02
C LYS A 117 13.28 2.18 2.49
N ASP A 118 14.43 2.10 3.16
CA ASP A 118 15.63 2.88 2.84
C ASP A 118 15.42 4.42 2.87
N TYR A 119 14.35 4.88 3.56
CA TYR A 119 13.97 6.29 3.67
C TYR A 119 13.40 6.60 5.05
N THR A 120 13.68 7.78 5.59
CA THR A 120 13.21 8.20 6.91
C THR A 120 12.33 9.44 6.80
N ASP A 121 11.15 9.37 7.40
CA ASP A 121 10.21 10.49 7.50
C ASP A 121 9.49 10.43 8.86
N ASP A 122 10.04 11.15 9.83
CA ASP A 122 9.53 11.15 11.19
C ASP A 122 8.08 11.62 11.29
N GLU A 123 7.67 12.55 10.43
CA GLU A 123 6.31 13.09 10.43
C GLU A 123 5.32 12.00 10.00
N PHE A 124 5.68 11.24 8.97
CA PHE A 124 4.92 10.09 8.50
C PHE A 124 4.78 9.02 9.61
N VAL A 125 5.88 8.68 10.29
CA VAL A 125 5.87 7.72 11.41
C VAL A 125 5.05 8.24 12.59
N ARG A 126 5.17 9.53 12.95
CA ARG A 126 4.33 10.14 14.00
C ARG A 126 2.86 10.06 13.66
N LYS A 127 2.48 10.26 12.39
CA LYS A 127 1.09 10.14 11.97
C LYS A 127 0.59 8.70 12.08
N LEU A 128 1.36 7.70 11.63
CA LEU A 128 1.02 6.28 11.82
C LEU A 128 0.83 5.93 13.29
N ARG A 129 1.74 6.37 14.16
CA ARG A 129 1.64 6.17 15.60
C ARG A 129 0.39 6.85 16.18
N SER A 130 0.08 8.06 15.74
CA SER A 130 -1.14 8.77 16.17
C SER A 130 -2.40 8.01 15.79
N ILE A 131 -2.48 7.47 14.56
CA ILE A 131 -3.61 6.65 14.09
C ILE A 131 -3.71 5.36 14.93
N MET A 132 -2.60 4.68 15.17
CA MET A 132 -2.55 3.48 16.02
C MET A 132 -3.00 3.75 17.47
N LEU A 133 -2.78 4.95 18.01
CA LEU A 133 -3.12 5.26 19.40
C LEU A 133 -4.54 5.80 19.56
N ASP A 134 -5.15 6.36 18.52
CA ASP A 134 -6.53 6.86 18.55
C ASP A 134 -7.52 5.70 18.51
N GLU A 135 -8.30 5.56 19.59
CA GLU A 135 -9.25 4.46 19.76
C GLU A 135 -10.48 4.58 18.87
N ASN A 136 -10.72 5.78 18.34
CA ASN A 136 -11.85 6.08 17.46
C ASN A 136 -11.44 6.09 15.98
N ASP A 137 -10.16 5.97 15.66
CA ASP A 137 -9.70 5.94 14.27
C ASP A 137 -9.93 4.54 13.68
N ALA A 138 -10.72 4.49 12.60
CA ALA A 138 -11.07 3.24 11.93
C ALA A 138 -9.83 2.51 11.35
N ASP A 139 -8.74 3.22 11.10
CA ASP A 139 -7.50 2.67 10.55
C ASP A 139 -6.50 2.23 11.64
N ARG A 140 -6.87 2.28 12.93
CA ARG A 140 -6.00 1.94 14.08
C ARG A 140 -5.29 0.60 13.92
N ALA A 141 -6.05 -0.45 13.56
CA ALA A 141 -5.53 -1.80 13.36
C ALA A 141 -4.51 -1.87 12.21
N SER A 142 -4.82 -1.23 11.08
CA SER A 142 -3.95 -1.19 9.90
C SER A 142 -2.64 -0.45 10.20
N ALA A 143 -2.73 0.69 10.88
CA ALA A 143 -1.54 1.45 11.28
C ALA A 143 -0.65 0.66 12.26
N ARG A 144 -1.26 -0.07 13.20
CA ARG A 144 -0.54 -0.98 14.09
C ARG A 144 0.20 -2.05 13.30
N ASN A 145 -0.50 -2.77 12.43
CA ASN A 145 0.07 -3.89 11.67
C ASN A 145 1.24 -3.43 10.80
N GLU A 146 1.12 -2.26 10.18
CA GLU A 146 2.21 -1.69 9.40
C GLU A 146 3.37 -1.23 10.27
N LEU A 147 3.14 -0.63 11.45
CA LEU A 147 4.21 -0.33 12.41
C LEU A 147 4.95 -1.59 12.88
N VAL A 148 4.22 -2.67 13.18
CA VAL A 148 4.82 -3.97 13.52
C VAL A 148 5.70 -4.49 12.39
N ARG A 149 5.24 -4.38 11.14
CA ARG A 149 5.98 -4.78 9.94
C ARG A 149 7.22 -3.92 9.72
N ILE A 150 7.08 -2.59 9.81
CA ILE A 150 8.19 -1.63 9.66
C ILE A 150 9.27 -1.90 10.70
N LEU A 151 8.88 -2.11 11.97
CA LEU A 151 9.79 -2.29 13.10
C LEU A 151 10.33 -3.71 13.22
N GLY A 152 9.74 -4.69 12.53
CA GLY A 152 10.18 -6.09 12.57
C GLY A 152 9.76 -6.84 13.84
N LEU A 153 8.70 -6.39 14.53
CA LEU A 153 8.35 -6.85 15.88
C LEU A 153 7.48 -8.12 15.92
N LYS A 154 7.20 -8.75 14.78
CA LYS A 154 6.23 -9.87 14.69
C LYS A 154 6.51 -11.01 15.68
N GLY A 155 7.79 -11.30 15.96
CA GLY A 155 8.20 -12.35 16.90
C GLY A 155 8.32 -11.92 18.36
N GLU A 156 8.12 -10.63 18.67
CA GLU A 156 8.36 -10.03 19.99
C GLU A 156 7.06 -9.66 20.74
N LEU A 157 5.94 -9.65 20.01
CA LEU A 157 4.62 -9.28 20.50
C LEU A 157 3.83 -10.54 20.89
N LYS A 158 3.00 -10.41 21.93
CA LYS A 158 2.09 -11.49 22.36
C LYS A 158 1.01 -11.71 21.30
N ASP A 159 0.47 -10.63 20.74
CA ASP A 159 -0.50 -10.67 19.66
C ASP A 159 -0.13 -9.69 18.53
N PRO A 160 0.62 -10.12 17.51
CA PRO A 160 1.08 -9.22 16.46
C PRO A 160 -0.03 -8.75 15.50
N PHE A 161 -1.21 -9.40 15.44
CA PHE A 161 -2.28 -9.09 14.48
C PHE A 161 -3.62 -8.71 15.13
N LYS A 162 -3.56 -8.24 16.37
CA LYS A 162 -4.70 -7.83 17.18
C LYS A 162 -5.68 -6.91 16.42
N THR A 163 -6.96 -7.24 16.48
CA THR A 163 -8.06 -6.50 15.81
C THR A 163 -8.97 -5.72 16.76
N GLU A 164 -8.93 -6.04 18.06
CA GLU A 164 -9.73 -5.38 19.12
C GLU A 164 -8.79 -4.66 20.08
N PHE A 165 -9.08 -3.44 20.53
CA PHE A 165 -8.15 -2.64 21.34
C PHE A 165 -8.86 -2.11 22.58
N ASP A 166 -8.65 -2.77 23.72
CA ASP A 166 -9.39 -2.43 24.94
C ASP A 166 -8.60 -1.57 25.92
N ASN A 167 -7.28 -1.37 25.75
CA ASN A 167 -6.45 -0.43 26.54
C ASN A 167 -5.02 -0.27 25.93
N ILE A 168 -4.23 0.70 26.41
CA ILE A 168 -2.78 0.76 26.16
C ILE A 168 -2.12 -0.42 26.87
N GLU A 169 -1.97 -1.53 26.15
CA GLU A 169 -1.37 -2.77 26.63
C GLU A 169 0.15 -2.83 26.36
N ASP A 170 0.83 -3.81 27.00
CA ASP A 170 2.28 -4.06 26.88
C ASP A 170 2.77 -4.04 25.42
N ASP A 171 2.03 -4.64 24.48
CA ASP A 171 2.42 -4.71 23.07
C ASP A 171 2.37 -3.33 22.40
N THR A 172 1.39 -2.49 22.74
CA THR A 172 1.30 -1.11 22.26
C THR A 172 2.47 -0.28 22.79
N ILE A 173 2.82 -0.44 24.06
CA ILE A 173 3.98 0.22 24.67
C ILE A 173 5.26 -0.18 23.94
N LYS A 174 5.49 -1.49 23.71
CA LYS A 174 6.65 -2.00 22.97
C LYS A 174 6.76 -1.42 21.56
N ILE A 175 5.64 -1.33 20.83
CA ILE A 175 5.62 -0.74 19.48
C ILE A 175 6.03 0.74 19.54
N VAL A 176 5.49 1.50 20.50
CA VAL A 176 5.84 2.92 20.69
C VAL A 176 7.31 3.09 21.04
N GLU A 177 7.83 2.33 22.01
CA GLU A 177 9.24 2.42 22.41
C GLU A 177 10.20 2.05 21.27
N ALA A 178 9.86 1.04 20.47
CA ALA A 178 10.63 0.65 19.31
C ALA A 178 10.61 1.72 18.21
N ALA A 179 9.44 2.34 17.96
CA ALA A 179 9.32 3.47 17.04
C ALA A 179 10.17 4.66 17.51
N ASP A 180 10.08 5.01 18.79
CA ASP A 180 10.83 6.12 19.38
C ASP A 180 12.34 5.86 19.31
N LYS A 181 12.77 4.63 19.62
CA LYS A 181 14.17 4.22 19.52
C LYS A 181 14.71 4.30 18.08
N ARG A 182 13.91 3.92 17.08
CA ARG A 182 14.36 3.87 15.68
C ARG A 182 14.32 5.23 14.99
N PHE A 183 13.29 6.03 15.24
CA PHE A 183 13.01 7.22 14.45
C PHE A 183 13.21 8.53 15.22
N PHE A 184 13.16 8.54 16.56
CA PHE A 184 13.14 9.79 17.33
C PHE A 184 14.29 9.95 18.33
N LYS A 185 15.12 8.93 18.57
CA LYS A 185 16.14 8.92 19.63
C LYS A 185 17.36 9.83 19.42
N ASN A 186 17.50 10.47 18.27
CA ASN A 186 18.63 11.35 17.92
C ASN A 186 18.19 12.82 17.71
N LYS A 187 17.19 13.29 18.47
CA LYS A 187 16.74 14.69 18.44
C LYS A 187 16.82 15.32 19.82
#